data_AF-A0A1E4ZPB4-F1
#
_entry.id   AF-A0A1E4ZPB4-F1
#
_cell.length_a   1.000
_cell.length_b   1.000
_cell.length_c   1.000
_cell.angle_alpha   90.00
_cell.angle_beta   90.00
_cell.angle_gamma   90.00
#
_symmetry.space_group_name_H-M   'P 1'
#
loop_
_entity.id
_entity.type
_entity.pdbx_description
1 polymer ?
#
loop_
_entity_poly.entity_id
_entity_poly.type
_entity_poly.pdbx_seq_one_letter_code
_entity_poly.pdbx_strand_id
1 'polypeptide(L)'
;MMLTHANRNLCVIVGTALLLAACASNPVEPELASTSQLEPLPRTLLQLNDTQNFIDEVTGDKVIWTVSAVDGDSITMIDQKNCSWTSPGDVMQPSDTWENCGSSEWATGGIDGAKIKGDIWPMQVGNKITYSQYFYNSGGDRSGQRHSRKCAVKSMVSVAVGEQMMDAYRLDCTQDYGDKLNRVYWFAPEVGLVKRRTGSSAKPTEELVRVL
;
A
#
# COMPACT_ATOMS: atom_id res chain seq x y z
N MET A 1 65.66 11.80 -60.45
CA MET A 1 64.52 11.27 -61.23
C MET A 1 63.71 10.38 -60.30
N MET A 2 62.46 10.75 -60.02
CA MET A 2 61.36 9.95 -59.42
C MET A 2 61.52 9.20 -58.08
N LEU A 3 60.49 9.37 -57.22
CA LEU A 3 60.01 8.47 -56.15
C LEU A 3 61.00 8.24 -54.97
N THR A 4 60.62 7.96 -53.72
CA THR A 4 59.35 7.67 -53.01
C THR A 4 59.24 8.58 -51.76
N HIS A 5 58.20 8.63 -50.90
CA HIS A 5 56.81 8.15 -50.83
C HIS A 5 55.98 9.23 -50.05
N ALA A 6 54.66 9.10 -49.95
CA ALA A 6 53.84 9.82 -48.96
C ALA A 6 52.93 8.82 -48.23
N ASN A 7 53.13 8.63 -46.92
CA ASN A 7 52.23 7.83 -46.08
C ASN A 7 51.18 8.72 -45.42
N ARG A 8 49.92 8.34 -45.54
CA ARG A 8 48.76 9.03 -44.97
C ARG A 8 47.79 7.99 -44.39
N ASN A 9 47.10 8.38 -43.32
CA ASN A 9 45.98 7.65 -42.69
C ASN A 9 46.44 6.38 -41.92
N LEU A 10 45.69 5.86 -40.94
CA LEU A 10 44.32 6.17 -40.53
C LEU A 10 44.23 6.04 -38.99
N CYS A 11 43.78 7.08 -38.28
CA CYS A 11 43.57 7.00 -36.83
C CYS A 11 42.10 6.63 -36.55
N VAL A 12 41.84 5.37 -36.19
CA VAL A 12 40.50 4.87 -35.87
C VAL A 12 40.19 5.18 -34.40
N ILE A 13 39.38 6.22 -34.16
CA ILE A 13 38.86 6.52 -32.82
C ILE A 13 37.65 5.62 -32.57
N VAL A 14 37.83 4.58 -31.76
CA VAL A 14 36.73 3.73 -31.28
C VAL A 14 35.95 4.52 -30.24
N GLY A 15 34.82 5.10 -30.66
CA GLY A 15 33.91 5.84 -29.79
C GLY A 15 33.08 4.89 -28.92
N THR A 16 33.50 4.66 -27.68
CA THR A 16 32.74 3.90 -26.70
C THR A 16 31.49 4.66 -26.27
N ALA A 17 30.35 4.36 -26.90
CA ALA A 17 29.05 4.90 -26.52
C ALA A 17 28.61 4.31 -25.16
N LEU A 18 28.92 5.01 -24.07
CA LEU A 18 28.32 4.74 -22.77
C LEU A 18 26.82 5.05 -22.83
N LEU A 19 26.02 4.01 -23.06
CA LEU A 19 24.59 4.03 -22.79
C LEU A 19 24.39 4.16 -21.28
N LEU A 20 24.27 5.41 -20.83
CA LEU A 20 23.72 5.75 -19.53
C LEU A 20 22.26 5.28 -19.50
N ALA A 21 22.04 4.04 -19.07
CA ALA A 21 20.75 3.58 -18.63
C ALA A 21 20.37 4.36 -17.37
N ALA A 22 19.84 5.57 -17.58
CA ALA A 22 19.20 6.32 -16.51
C ALA A 22 18.07 5.43 -15.97
N CYS A 23 18.17 5.04 -14.70
CA CYS A 23 17.08 4.37 -14.01
C CYS A 23 15.91 5.34 -13.96
N ALA A 24 15.01 5.21 -14.94
CA ALA A 24 13.76 5.95 -14.98
C ALA A 24 12.90 5.43 -13.83
N SER A 25 13.02 6.07 -12.66
CA SER A 25 11.99 6.00 -11.63
C SER A 25 10.70 6.46 -12.30
N ASN A 26 9.74 5.54 -12.45
CA ASN A 26 8.44 5.86 -13.03
C ASN A 26 7.89 7.11 -12.32
N PRO A 27 7.49 8.16 -13.07
CA PRO A 27 6.97 9.36 -12.46
C PRO A 27 5.71 8.98 -11.67
N VAL A 28 5.67 9.37 -10.39
CA VAL A 28 4.46 9.19 -9.57
C VAL A 28 3.33 9.94 -10.26
N GLU A 29 2.29 9.22 -10.68
CA GLU A 29 1.18 9.81 -11.42
C GLU A 29 0.50 10.87 -10.55
N PRO A 30 0.28 12.10 -11.06
CA PRO A 30 -0.21 13.20 -10.24
C PRO A 30 -1.66 12.98 -9.82
N GLU A 31 -1.88 12.84 -8.52
CA GLU A 31 -3.21 12.86 -7.90
C GLU A 31 -3.90 14.20 -8.22
N LEU A 32 -5.02 14.15 -8.95
CA LEU A 32 -5.80 15.35 -9.29
C LEU A 32 -6.76 15.69 -8.16
N ALA A 33 -7.03 16.98 -7.95
CA ALA A 33 -8.14 17.39 -7.08
C ALA A 33 -9.45 16.87 -7.68
N SER A 34 -10.32 16.26 -6.86
CA SER A 34 -11.63 15.82 -7.34
C SER A 34 -12.46 17.04 -7.76
N THR A 35 -13.16 16.91 -8.89
CA THR A 35 -14.13 17.91 -9.35
C THR A 35 -15.50 17.77 -8.68
N SER A 36 -15.71 16.68 -7.94
CA SER A 36 -16.98 16.29 -7.35
C SER A 36 -16.93 16.42 -5.83
N GLN A 37 -18.03 16.87 -5.22
CA GLN A 37 -18.22 16.71 -3.78
C GLN A 37 -18.75 15.29 -3.52
N LEU A 38 -17.99 14.48 -2.79
CA LEU A 38 -18.41 13.15 -2.37
C LEU A 38 -19.26 13.21 -1.10
N GLU A 39 -20.35 12.44 -1.10
CA GLU A 39 -21.14 12.16 0.11
C GLU A 39 -20.35 11.26 1.08
N PRO A 40 -20.49 11.44 2.41
CA PRO A 40 -19.75 10.67 3.41
C PRO A 40 -19.88 9.16 3.20
N LEU A 41 -18.78 8.49 2.88
CA LEU A 41 -18.78 7.08 2.49
C LEU A 41 -18.99 6.18 3.72
N PRO A 42 -20.10 5.43 3.85
CA PRO A 42 -20.28 4.50 4.96
C PRO A 42 -19.21 3.41 5.00
N ARG A 43 -19.02 2.77 6.16
CA ARG A 43 -18.11 1.63 6.31
C ARG A 43 -18.52 0.51 5.36
N THR A 44 -17.62 0.08 4.49
CA THR A 44 -17.81 -1.12 3.67
C THR A 44 -17.80 -2.34 4.58
N LEU A 45 -18.95 -3.03 4.69
CA LEU A 45 -19.04 -4.32 5.37
C LEU A 45 -18.71 -5.42 4.36
N LEU A 46 -17.60 -6.12 4.58
CA LEU A 46 -17.18 -7.23 3.74
C LEU A 46 -17.94 -8.51 4.12
N GLN A 47 -18.27 -9.32 3.11
CA GLN A 47 -19.03 -10.55 3.23
C GLN A 47 -18.16 -11.79 2.95
N LEU A 48 -18.65 -12.96 3.38
CA LEU A 48 -17.98 -14.23 3.12
C LEU A 48 -17.79 -14.46 1.60
N ASN A 49 -16.58 -14.83 1.20
CA ASN A 49 -16.10 -14.95 -0.19
C ASN A 49 -15.88 -13.64 -0.96
N ASP A 50 -16.07 -12.45 -0.35
CA ASP A 50 -15.62 -11.20 -0.97
C ASP A 50 -14.14 -11.31 -1.29
N THR A 51 -13.78 -11.00 -2.53
CA THR A 51 -12.41 -11.11 -3.04
C THR A 51 -11.95 -9.74 -3.52
N GLN A 52 -10.74 -9.38 -3.13
CA GLN A 52 -10.11 -8.12 -3.52
C GLN A 52 -8.83 -8.42 -4.30
N ASN A 53 -8.77 -7.90 -5.52
CA ASN A 53 -7.71 -8.15 -6.48
C ASN A 53 -6.90 -6.88 -6.67
N PHE A 54 -5.59 -6.93 -6.45
CA PHE A 54 -4.67 -5.83 -6.69
C PHE A 54 -3.51 -6.27 -7.58
N ILE A 55 -2.86 -5.28 -8.20
CA ILE A 55 -1.54 -5.37 -8.80
C ILE A 55 -0.62 -4.45 -8.01
N ASP A 56 0.56 -4.93 -7.61
CA ASP A 56 1.63 -4.07 -7.10
C ASP A 56 2.34 -3.40 -8.27
N GLU A 57 2.22 -2.08 -8.39
CA GLU A 57 2.85 -1.26 -9.45
C GLU A 57 4.39 -1.28 -9.36
N VAL A 58 4.97 -1.70 -8.23
CA VAL A 58 6.43 -1.80 -8.06
C VAL A 58 6.99 -3.11 -8.65
N THR A 59 6.28 -4.23 -8.46
CA THR A 59 6.77 -5.58 -8.84
C THR A 59 6.04 -6.18 -10.04
N GLY A 60 4.82 -5.73 -10.34
CA GLY A 60 3.88 -6.35 -11.26
C GLY A 60 3.12 -7.55 -10.68
N ASP A 61 3.37 -7.93 -9.42
CA ASP A 61 2.75 -9.08 -8.79
C ASP A 61 1.25 -8.85 -8.54
N LYS A 62 0.45 -9.91 -8.73
CA LYS A 62 -0.94 -9.93 -8.30
C LYS A 62 -1.02 -10.21 -6.80
N VAL A 63 -1.75 -9.37 -6.09
CA VAL A 63 -2.07 -9.54 -4.67
C VAL A 63 -3.57 -9.76 -4.56
N ILE A 64 -3.97 -11.00 -4.30
CA ILE A 64 -5.38 -11.38 -4.15
C ILE A 64 -5.59 -11.92 -2.74
N TRP A 65 -6.65 -11.46 -2.10
CA TRP A 65 -7.13 -12.02 -0.84
C TRP A 65 -8.65 -12.14 -0.84
N THR A 66 -9.15 -13.11 -0.07
CA THR A 66 -10.57 -13.46 0.02
C THR A 66 -10.98 -13.52 1.49
N VAL A 67 -12.20 -13.06 1.79
CA VAL A 67 -12.80 -13.20 3.13
C VAL A 67 -13.19 -14.66 3.34
N SER A 68 -12.48 -15.34 4.24
CA SER A 68 -12.64 -16.76 4.56
C SER A 68 -13.60 -17.02 5.73
N ALA A 69 -13.82 -16.03 6.60
CA ALA A 69 -14.81 -16.08 7.67
C ALA A 69 -15.34 -14.68 8.02
N VAL A 70 -16.56 -14.63 8.55
CA VAL A 70 -17.17 -13.44 9.17
C VAL A 70 -17.84 -13.91 10.47
N ASP A 71 -17.47 -13.31 11.60
CA ASP A 71 -18.04 -13.63 12.93
C ASP A 71 -18.33 -12.33 13.69
N GLY A 72 -19.61 -12.01 13.84
CA GLY A 72 -20.05 -10.71 14.33
C GLY A 72 -19.52 -9.56 13.46
N ASP A 73 -18.80 -8.63 14.07
CA ASP A 73 -18.10 -7.54 13.38
C ASP A 73 -16.71 -7.95 12.84
N SER A 74 -16.19 -9.13 13.19
CA SER A 74 -14.84 -9.56 12.80
C SER A 74 -14.82 -10.27 11.46
N ILE A 75 -13.80 -9.96 10.66
CA ILE A 75 -13.58 -10.56 9.34
C ILE A 75 -12.21 -11.23 9.28
N THR A 76 -12.17 -12.48 8.83
CA THR A 76 -10.90 -13.18 8.52
C THR A 76 -10.69 -13.17 7.02
N MET A 77 -9.49 -12.74 6.61
CA MET A 77 -9.03 -12.69 5.23
C MET A 77 -7.86 -13.65 5.05
N ILE A 78 -7.77 -14.29 3.89
CA ILE A 78 -6.63 -15.13 3.50
C ILE A 78 -6.12 -14.73 2.12
N ASP A 79 -4.80 -14.66 1.94
CA ASP A 79 -4.16 -14.40 0.65
C ASP A 79 -3.74 -15.69 -0.09
N GLN A 80 -3.28 -15.53 -1.33
CA GLN A 80 -2.78 -16.64 -2.16
C GLN A 80 -1.53 -17.35 -1.63
N LYS A 81 -0.89 -16.83 -0.57
CA LYS A 81 0.28 -17.40 0.10
C LYS A 81 -0.11 -18.10 1.42
N ASN A 82 -1.41 -18.22 1.70
CA ASN A 82 -1.98 -18.71 2.95
C ASN A 82 -1.64 -17.86 4.20
N CYS A 83 -1.23 -16.60 4.02
CA CYS A 83 -1.24 -15.62 5.10
C CYS A 83 -2.70 -15.33 5.44
N SER A 84 -3.08 -15.61 6.69
CA SER A 84 -4.42 -15.38 7.22
C SER A 84 -4.36 -14.25 8.24
N TRP A 85 -5.34 -13.35 8.25
CA TRP A 85 -5.44 -12.32 9.29
C TRP A 85 -6.90 -11.99 9.60
N THR A 86 -7.19 -11.81 10.88
CA THR A 86 -8.52 -11.41 11.37
C THR A 86 -8.47 -9.95 11.78
N SER A 87 -9.37 -9.13 11.25
CA SER A 87 -9.52 -7.71 11.60
C SER A 87 -10.91 -7.43 12.19
N PRO A 88 -11.01 -6.58 13.22
CA PRO A 88 -12.29 -6.12 13.74
C PRO A 88 -12.88 -5.05 12.80
N GLY A 89 -14.11 -5.25 12.35
CA GLY A 89 -14.92 -4.29 11.60
C GLY A 89 -14.57 -4.12 10.12
N ASP A 90 -13.30 -3.85 9.78
CA ASP A 90 -12.88 -3.49 8.42
C ASP A 90 -11.37 -3.59 8.16
N VAL A 91 -10.98 -3.44 6.88
CA VAL A 91 -9.60 -3.48 6.38
C VAL A 91 -8.70 -2.32 6.85
N MET A 92 -9.27 -1.27 7.44
CA MET A 92 -8.55 -0.12 7.98
C MET A 92 -8.23 -0.23 9.46
N GLN A 93 -8.80 -1.20 10.18
CA GLN A 93 -8.36 -1.56 11.53
C GLN A 93 -7.09 -2.42 11.48
N PRO A 94 -6.22 -2.40 12.49
CA PRO A 94 -5.15 -3.38 12.62
C PRO A 94 -5.75 -4.77 12.81
N SER A 95 -5.15 -5.80 12.20
CA SER A 95 -5.56 -7.19 12.46
C SER A 95 -5.37 -7.52 13.94
N ASP A 96 -6.35 -8.16 14.56
CA ASP A 96 -6.28 -8.67 15.93
C ASP A 96 -5.34 -9.87 16.02
N THR A 97 -5.37 -10.74 15.00
CA THR A 97 -4.48 -11.90 14.83
C THR A 97 -4.03 -12.05 13.39
N TRP A 98 -2.90 -12.73 13.19
CA TRP A 98 -2.40 -13.15 11.89
C TRP A 98 -1.62 -14.46 11.99
N GLU A 99 -1.61 -15.23 10.90
CA GLU A 99 -1.00 -16.56 10.82
C GLU A 99 -0.32 -16.76 9.45
N ASN A 100 0.89 -17.35 9.46
CA ASN A 100 1.68 -17.69 8.26
C ASN A 100 2.03 -16.50 7.33
N CYS A 101 2.03 -15.28 7.86
CA CYS A 101 2.29 -14.03 7.14
C CYS A 101 3.79 -13.71 6.99
N GLY A 102 4.58 -14.71 6.61
CA GLY A 102 6.03 -14.60 6.43
C GLY A 102 6.78 -15.87 6.86
N SER A 103 8.08 -15.75 7.12
CA SER A 103 8.97 -16.85 7.51
C SER A 103 9.73 -16.65 8.83
N SER A 104 9.46 -15.56 9.56
CA SER A 104 10.05 -15.28 10.88
C SER A 104 9.15 -15.75 12.01
N GLU A 105 9.64 -15.70 13.26
CA GLU A 105 8.85 -15.93 14.48
C GLU A 105 7.57 -15.06 14.55
N TRP A 106 7.62 -13.86 13.94
CA TRP A 106 6.53 -12.89 13.84
C TRP A 106 5.54 -13.16 12.70
N ALA A 107 5.74 -14.22 11.89
CA ALA A 107 4.82 -14.61 10.82
C ALA A 107 3.43 -15.04 11.35
N THR A 108 3.36 -15.43 12.63
CA THR A 108 2.12 -15.74 13.34
C THR A 108 2.11 -14.98 14.66
N GLY A 109 0.97 -14.40 15.04
CA GLY A 109 0.88 -13.52 16.21
C GLY A 109 -0.45 -12.79 16.32
N GLY A 110 -0.48 -11.74 17.15
CA GLY A 110 -1.64 -10.89 17.34
C GLY A 110 -1.35 -9.60 18.12
N ILE A 111 -2.40 -8.88 18.51
CA ILE A 111 -2.28 -7.61 19.24
C ILE A 111 -2.63 -7.76 20.73
N ASP A 112 -1.94 -6.98 21.57
CA ASP A 112 -2.29 -6.82 22.99
C ASP A 112 -2.49 -5.34 23.38
N GLY A 113 -3.43 -5.09 24.29
CA GLY A 113 -3.68 -3.79 24.88
C GLY A 113 -4.11 -2.73 23.86
N ALA A 114 -4.88 -3.13 22.85
CA ALA A 114 -5.37 -2.26 21.80
C ALA A 114 -6.17 -1.07 22.37
N LYS A 115 -5.94 0.11 21.79
CA LYS A 115 -6.65 1.35 22.11
C LYS A 115 -7.01 2.05 20.81
N ILE A 116 -8.28 2.36 20.64
CA ILE A 116 -8.82 3.08 19.48
C ILE A 116 -9.34 4.44 19.97
N LYS A 117 -9.06 5.51 19.22
CA LYS A 117 -9.58 6.86 19.50
C LYS A 117 -9.99 7.55 18.21
N GLY A 118 -11.24 8.02 18.18
CA GLY A 118 -11.87 8.59 16.98
C GLY A 118 -12.38 7.50 16.04
N ASP A 119 -12.97 7.93 14.92
CA ASP A 119 -13.41 7.07 13.83
C ASP A 119 -13.05 7.74 12.49
N ILE A 120 -12.85 6.93 11.46
CA ILE A 120 -12.77 7.39 10.06
C ILE A 120 -14.12 7.26 9.36
N TRP A 121 -15.07 6.49 9.88
CA TRP A 121 -16.35 6.20 9.25
C TRP A 121 -17.49 7.10 9.80
N PRO A 122 -18.46 7.53 8.95
CA PRO A 122 -18.38 7.49 7.49
C PRO A 122 -17.20 8.36 6.99
N MET A 123 -16.55 7.94 5.91
CA MET A 123 -15.35 8.61 5.41
C MET A 123 -15.70 9.98 4.87
N GLN A 124 -15.18 11.00 5.54
CA GLN A 124 -15.38 12.41 5.23
C GLN A 124 -14.11 13.19 5.59
N VAL A 125 -13.73 14.16 4.77
CA VAL A 125 -12.56 15.00 4.99
C VAL A 125 -12.58 15.63 6.39
N GLY A 126 -11.51 15.41 7.15
CA GLY A 126 -11.39 15.85 8.54
C GLY A 126 -11.54 14.73 9.59
N ASN A 127 -12.19 13.61 9.26
CA ASN A 127 -12.32 12.45 10.15
C ASN A 127 -10.95 11.79 10.41
N LYS A 128 -10.79 11.25 11.64
CA LYS A 128 -9.50 10.84 12.20
C LYS A 128 -9.66 9.67 13.16
N ILE A 129 -8.79 8.67 13.01
CA ILE A 129 -8.67 7.55 13.94
C ILE A 129 -7.22 7.41 14.41
N THR A 130 -7.03 6.97 15.64
CA THR A 130 -5.74 6.58 16.19
C THR A 130 -5.85 5.21 16.83
N TYR A 131 -5.05 4.27 16.34
CA TYR A 131 -4.82 2.95 16.92
C TYR A 131 -3.54 2.98 17.75
N SER A 132 -3.53 2.24 18.85
CA SER A 132 -2.30 1.95 19.58
C SER A 132 -2.37 0.63 20.33
N GLN A 133 -1.41 -0.25 20.06
CA GLN A 133 -1.35 -1.62 20.57
C GLN A 133 0.10 -2.07 20.75
N TYR A 134 0.28 -3.24 21.35
CA TYR A 134 1.50 -4.02 21.25
C TYR A 134 1.25 -5.18 20.29
N PHE A 135 2.32 -5.79 19.77
CA PHE A 135 2.24 -7.04 19.02
C PHE A 135 2.79 -8.17 19.89
N TYR A 136 2.34 -9.40 19.66
CA TYR A 136 2.97 -10.62 20.18
C TYR A 136 3.24 -11.61 19.04
N ASN A 137 4.28 -12.43 19.18
CA ASN A 137 4.63 -13.49 18.23
C ASN A 137 4.03 -14.85 18.65
N SER A 138 4.25 -15.90 17.85
CA SER A 138 3.76 -17.27 18.15
C SER A 138 4.37 -17.91 19.40
N GLY A 139 5.53 -17.43 19.87
CA GLY A 139 6.14 -17.82 21.16
C GLY A 139 5.57 -17.08 22.38
N GLY A 140 4.72 -16.07 22.16
CA GLY A 140 4.19 -15.19 23.21
C GLY A 140 5.08 -14.00 23.55
N ASP A 141 6.20 -13.80 22.84
CA ASP A 141 7.05 -12.63 23.04
C ASP A 141 6.33 -11.36 22.58
N ARG A 142 6.32 -10.36 23.44
CA ARG A 142 5.68 -9.06 23.21
C ARG A 142 6.66 -8.07 22.59
N SER A 143 6.18 -7.23 21.68
CA SER A 143 6.93 -6.07 21.18
C SER A 143 7.38 -5.19 22.36
N GLY A 144 8.68 -4.90 22.44
CA GLY A 144 9.26 -4.10 23.54
C GLY A 144 8.77 -2.65 23.59
N GLN A 145 8.04 -2.20 22.56
CA GLN A 145 7.44 -0.88 22.45
C GLN A 145 5.96 -0.96 22.05
N ARG A 146 5.23 0.11 22.40
CA ARG A 146 3.83 0.31 22.02
C ARG A 146 3.79 0.98 20.64
N HIS A 147 3.15 0.31 19.69
CA HIS A 147 2.96 0.82 18.34
C HIS A 147 1.79 1.81 18.30
N SER A 148 1.80 2.70 17.30
CA SER A 148 0.66 3.57 17.02
C SER A 148 0.46 3.79 15.53
N ARG A 149 -0.78 3.86 15.08
CA ARG A 149 -1.16 4.27 13.71
C ARG A 149 -2.17 5.40 13.80
N LYS A 150 -1.84 6.56 13.24
CA LYS A 150 -2.70 7.75 13.20
C LYS A 150 -3.12 7.97 11.76
N CYS A 151 -4.41 7.94 11.49
CA CYS A 151 -4.96 8.14 10.15
C CYS A 151 -5.91 9.35 10.11
N ALA A 152 -5.94 10.06 8.99
CA ALA A 152 -6.83 11.18 8.75
C ALA A 152 -7.32 11.21 7.29
N VAL A 153 -8.62 11.43 7.08
CA VAL A 153 -9.17 11.67 5.74
C VAL A 153 -8.76 13.09 5.33
N LYS A 154 -7.89 13.21 4.33
CA LYS A 154 -7.18 14.45 3.98
C LYS A 154 -7.89 15.29 2.93
N SER A 155 -8.43 14.65 1.91
CA SER A 155 -8.98 15.29 0.71
C SER A 155 -9.87 14.33 -0.07
N MET A 156 -10.60 14.88 -1.02
CA MET A 156 -11.20 14.15 -2.15
C MET A 156 -10.30 14.36 -3.37
N VAL A 157 -9.98 13.29 -4.09
CA VAL A 157 -9.07 13.29 -5.24
C VAL A 157 -9.65 12.45 -6.36
N SER A 158 -9.25 12.71 -7.60
CA SER A 158 -9.48 11.79 -8.71
C SER A 158 -8.21 10.93 -8.88
N VAL A 159 -8.36 9.61 -8.85
CA VAL A 159 -7.26 8.63 -8.90
C VAL A 159 -7.46 7.65 -10.05
N ALA A 160 -6.37 7.33 -10.76
CA ALA A 160 -6.38 6.32 -11.82
C ALA A 160 -6.46 4.90 -11.23
N VAL A 161 -7.31 4.07 -11.82
CA VAL A 161 -7.53 2.66 -11.49
C VAL A 161 -7.62 1.89 -12.81
N GLY A 162 -6.47 1.42 -13.30
CA GLY A 162 -6.34 0.97 -14.68
C GLY A 162 -6.55 2.14 -15.65
N GLU A 163 -7.45 1.98 -16.62
CA GLU A 163 -7.80 3.04 -17.59
C GLU A 163 -8.91 4.00 -17.09
N GLN A 164 -9.45 3.77 -15.88
CA GLN A 164 -10.56 4.55 -15.33
C GLN A 164 -10.07 5.58 -14.30
N MET A 165 -10.65 6.79 -14.33
CA MET A 165 -10.49 7.78 -13.27
C MET A 165 -11.66 7.67 -12.31
N MET A 166 -11.38 7.55 -11.01
CA MET A 166 -12.38 7.44 -9.95
C MET A 166 -12.22 8.56 -8.93
N ASP A 167 -13.32 9.21 -8.54
CA ASP A 167 -13.33 10.13 -7.40
C ASP A 167 -13.29 9.32 -6.09
N ALA A 168 -12.32 9.63 -5.23
CA ALA A 168 -12.01 8.88 -4.03
C ALA A 168 -11.63 9.78 -2.83
N TYR A 169 -11.90 9.29 -1.62
CA TYR A 169 -11.34 9.84 -0.40
C TYR A 169 -9.90 9.39 -0.21
N ARG A 170 -8.99 10.35 0.01
CA ARG A 170 -7.58 10.12 0.32
C ARG A 170 -7.36 10.08 1.82
N LEU A 171 -6.90 8.94 2.33
CA LEU A 171 -6.69 8.65 3.75
C LEU A 171 -5.19 8.47 4.03
N ASP A 172 -4.59 9.45 4.70
CA ASP A 172 -3.17 9.41 5.09
C ASP A 172 -3.03 8.81 6.49
N CYS A 173 -2.21 7.77 6.60
CA CYS A 173 -1.82 7.13 7.85
C CYS A 173 -0.31 7.26 8.08
N THR A 174 0.09 7.70 9.27
CA THR A 174 1.47 7.52 9.78
C THR A 174 1.45 6.45 10.86
N GLN A 175 2.34 5.48 10.75
CA GLN A 175 2.49 4.37 11.67
C GLN A 175 3.91 4.32 12.26
N ASP A 176 3.98 4.08 13.56
CA ASP A 176 5.19 4.09 14.35
C ASP A 176 5.55 2.65 14.80
N TYR A 177 6.67 2.17 14.28
CA TYR A 177 7.30 0.88 14.61
C TYR A 177 8.70 1.07 15.21
N GLY A 178 9.00 2.24 15.77
CA GLY A 178 10.37 2.71 16.03
C GLY A 178 10.89 3.52 14.84
N ASP A 179 10.64 3.02 13.62
CA ASP A 179 10.67 3.81 12.39
C ASP A 179 9.26 4.29 11.99
N LYS A 180 9.20 5.40 11.24
CA LYS A 180 7.95 5.97 10.71
C LYS A 180 7.65 5.42 9.32
N LEU A 181 6.64 4.56 9.25
CA LEU A 181 6.03 4.09 8.02
C LEU A 181 4.84 4.99 7.66
N ASN A 182 4.75 5.46 6.42
CA ASN A 182 3.54 6.08 5.91
C ASN A 182 2.74 5.07 5.08
N ARG A 183 1.42 5.17 5.17
CA ARG A 183 0.48 4.44 4.30
C ARG A 183 -0.56 5.44 3.80
N VAL A 184 -0.84 5.42 2.52
CA VAL A 184 -1.92 6.20 1.91
C VAL A 184 -2.90 5.22 1.29
N TYR A 185 -4.20 5.48 1.48
CA TYR A 185 -5.28 4.67 0.96
C TYR A 185 -6.25 5.56 0.19
N TRP A 186 -6.83 5.05 -0.89
CA TRP A 186 -7.85 5.73 -1.66
C TRP A 186 -9.12 4.88 -1.69
N PHE A 187 -10.24 5.47 -1.28
CA PHE A 187 -11.55 4.82 -1.21
C PHE A 187 -12.55 5.53 -2.12
N ALA A 188 -12.97 4.85 -3.19
CA ALA A 188 -14.03 5.32 -4.09
C ALA A 188 -15.40 4.80 -3.61
N PRO A 189 -16.48 5.61 -3.62
CA PRO A 189 -17.77 5.18 -3.09
C PRO A 189 -18.38 3.94 -3.77
N GLU A 190 -18.10 3.76 -5.06
CA GLU A 190 -18.70 2.71 -5.90
C GLU A 190 -18.15 1.31 -5.61
N VAL A 191 -16.90 1.23 -5.14
CA VAL A 191 -16.15 -0.04 -5.03
C VAL A 191 -15.41 -0.22 -3.70
N GLY A 192 -15.20 0.84 -2.91
CA GLY A 192 -14.41 0.81 -1.68
C GLY A 192 -12.93 1.11 -1.94
N LEU A 193 -12.02 0.33 -1.33
CA LEU A 193 -10.58 0.49 -1.51
C LEU A 193 -10.18 0.28 -2.97
N VAL A 194 -9.54 1.28 -3.59
CA VAL A 194 -9.06 1.24 -4.99
C VAL A 194 -7.55 1.31 -5.14
N LYS A 195 -6.85 1.98 -4.21
CA LYS A 195 -5.38 2.10 -4.24
C LYS A 195 -4.82 2.10 -2.82
N ARG A 196 -3.62 1.58 -2.62
CA ARG A 196 -2.85 1.60 -1.37
C ARG A 196 -1.36 1.82 -1.67
N ARG A 197 -0.73 2.80 -1.04
CA ARG A 197 0.72 3.06 -1.14
C ARG A 197 1.35 2.90 0.25
N THR A 198 2.38 2.08 0.38
CA THR A 198 3.12 1.84 1.63
C THR A 198 4.57 2.29 1.46
N GLY A 199 5.16 2.93 2.46
CA GLY A 199 6.60 3.23 2.51
C GLY A 199 6.93 4.58 3.13
N SER A 200 8.05 5.17 2.71
CA SER A 200 8.39 6.56 3.02
C SER A 200 7.95 7.48 1.88
N SER A 201 7.73 8.78 2.13
CA SER A 201 7.35 9.73 1.06
C SER A 201 8.43 9.92 -0.01
N ALA A 202 9.69 9.56 0.27
CA ALA A 202 10.80 9.60 -0.68
C ALA A 202 11.08 8.25 -1.36
N LYS A 203 10.54 7.15 -0.82
CA LYS A 203 10.73 5.77 -1.29
C LYS A 203 9.49 4.95 -0.91
N PRO A 204 8.50 4.79 -1.81
CA PRO A 204 7.47 3.78 -1.65
C PRO A 204 8.14 2.39 -1.70
N THR A 205 7.57 1.44 -0.96
CA THR A 205 8.01 0.04 -0.92
C THR A 205 7.01 -0.92 -1.55
N GLU A 206 5.76 -0.47 -1.74
CA GLU A 206 4.64 -1.21 -2.31
C GLU A 206 3.60 -0.18 -2.77
N GLU A 207 3.01 -0.37 -3.95
CA GLU A 207 1.89 0.44 -4.42
C GLU A 207 0.84 -0.43 -5.10
N LEU A 208 -0.20 -0.82 -4.37
CA LEU A 208 -1.27 -1.68 -4.87
C LEU A 208 -2.37 -0.85 -5.54
N VAL A 209 -2.71 -1.19 -6.78
CA VAL A 209 -3.92 -0.70 -7.48
C VAL A 209 -4.89 -1.84 -7.71
N ARG A 210 -6.18 -1.59 -7.47
CA ARG A 210 -7.24 -2.57 -7.62
C ARG A 210 -7.48 -2.91 -9.09
N VAL A 211 -7.69 -4.19 -9.36
CA VAL A 211 -8.25 -4.69 -10.61
C VAL A 211 -9.77 -4.69 -10.47
N LEU A 212 -10.43 -3.98 -11.37
CA LEU A 212 -11.90 -3.86 -11.46
C LEU A 212 -12.48 -4.94 -12.39
#